data_AF-A0A2N1RMD1-F1
#
_entry.id   AF-A0A2N1RMD1-F1
#
_cell.length_a   1.000
_cell.length_b   1.000
_cell.length_c   1.000
_cell.angle_alpha   90.00
_cell.angle_beta   90.00
_cell.angle_gamma   90.00
#
_symmetry.space_group_name_H-M   'P 1'
#
loop_
_entity.id
_entity.type
_entity.pdbx_description
1 polymer ?
#
loop_
_entity_poly.entity_id
_entity_poly.type
_entity_poly.pdbx_seq_one_letter_code
_entity_poly.pdbx_strand_id
1 'polypeptide(L)'
;MVSSLVDERKQRQSEVYAEMSSSWGGENTVLGGLFLSFANETVMPDRSVIDGNITAEVRQKGIFKIPFYTANLIIKGSFNNTPWREGKQTLNLSIFNNNSVEIKYVRINGAEVPFTLKSNNSIPNALTIGNYTADRLKTNGKTEITVSAAVKGIDKLMFQQLSGKTDIAVKSNWTDPAFTGSILPSARTVDHTGFNAKWELTTMLNKSGKSHHLLSEEDSFGVSLFMPVNVYSLTDRSIKYAILFIGFTFLAFFLFEIFGQLRIHPFQYLLVGFALTIFYLLLLSFSEFMSFALSYLIASSATIGLITMYSAKILQAKKRTFTMAGMLVILYSFLYILLQLDQYSLILGSTALFIVLASVMYLTRNVNWYELQER
;
A
#
# COMPACT_ATOMS: atom_id res chain seq x y z
N MET A 1 4.53 -12.20 -21.91
CA MET A 1 5.88 -12.30 -21.32
C MET A 1 6.15 -11.19 -20.31
N VAL A 2 6.14 -9.90 -20.69
CA VAL A 2 6.43 -8.84 -19.70
C VAL A 2 5.37 -8.78 -18.59
N SER A 3 4.08 -8.89 -18.92
CA SER A 3 2.99 -8.95 -17.91
C SER A 3 3.20 -10.09 -16.92
N SER A 4 3.46 -11.31 -17.42
CA SER A 4 3.67 -12.48 -16.56
C SER A 4 4.88 -12.33 -15.64
N LEU A 5 5.95 -11.66 -16.08
CA LEU A 5 7.09 -11.34 -15.22
C LEU A 5 6.72 -10.33 -14.12
N VAL A 6 5.92 -9.32 -14.43
CA VAL A 6 5.43 -8.37 -13.42
C VAL A 6 4.54 -9.07 -12.41
N ASP A 7 3.67 -9.98 -12.86
CA ASP A 7 2.78 -10.76 -12.00
C ASP A 7 3.58 -11.70 -11.09
N GLU A 8 4.58 -12.41 -11.62
CA GLU A 8 5.51 -13.23 -10.84
C GLU A 8 6.23 -12.39 -9.76
N ARG A 9 6.66 -11.17 -10.11
CA ARG A 9 7.34 -10.27 -9.17
C ARG A 9 6.41 -9.74 -8.08
N LYS A 10 5.16 -9.38 -8.41
CA LYS A 10 4.13 -9.01 -7.43
C LYS A 10 3.82 -10.16 -6.48
N GLN A 11 3.70 -11.37 -7.01
CA GLN A 11 3.48 -12.56 -6.19
C GLN A 11 4.66 -12.79 -5.24
N ARG A 12 5.90 -12.75 -5.74
CA ARG A 12 7.10 -12.88 -4.91
C ARG A 12 7.19 -11.78 -3.83
N GLN A 13 6.77 -10.55 -4.14
CA GLN A 13 6.67 -9.49 -3.14
C GLN A 13 5.69 -9.87 -2.02
N SER A 14 4.50 -10.36 -2.38
CA SER A 14 3.49 -10.80 -1.39
C SER A 14 3.98 -11.97 -0.54
N GLU A 15 4.66 -12.95 -1.15
CA GLU A 15 5.25 -14.10 -0.44
C GLU A 15 6.32 -13.65 0.56
N VAL A 16 7.20 -12.74 0.14
CA VAL A 16 8.23 -12.16 1.01
C VAL A 16 7.61 -11.37 2.15
N TYR A 17 6.54 -10.61 1.90
CA TYR A 17 5.81 -9.89 2.96
C TYR A 17 5.21 -10.89 3.97
N ALA A 18 4.52 -11.94 3.52
CA ALA A 18 3.94 -12.94 4.40
C ALA A 18 4.99 -13.71 5.22
N GLU A 19 6.12 -14.07 4.60
CA GLU A 19 7.22 -14.73 5.30
C GLU A 19 7.83 -13.82 6.38
N MET A 20 8.09 -12.56 6.02
CA MET A 20 8.67 -11.60 6.97
C MET A 20 7.69 -11.21 8.07
N SER A 21 6.39 -11.10 7.76
CA SER A 21 5.35 -10.85 8.75
C SER A 21 5.35 -11.95 9.80
N SER A 22 5.35 -13.22 9.38
CA SER A 22 5.31 -14.38 10.27
C SER A 22 6.49 -14.42 11.26
N SER A 23 7.67 -13.93 10.86
CA SER A 23 8.87 -13.92 11.70
C SER A 23 9.00 -12.70 12.62
N TRP A 24 8.35 -11.58 12.30
CA TRP A 24 8.53 -10.33 13.04
C TRP A 24 7.41 -10.00 14.03
N GLY A 25 6.16 -10.28 13.65
CA GLY A 25 5.01 -9.82 14.42
C GLY A 25 3.66 -9.90 13.73
N GLY A 26 3.57 -10.45 12.54
CA GLY A 26 2.37 -10.49 11.71
C GLY A 26 2.14 -9.22 10.90
N GLU A 27 1.20 -9.31 9.96
CA GLU A 27 0.74 -8.21 9.11
C GLU A 27 -0.66 -7.79 9.55
N ASN A 28 -1.03 -6.53 9.32
CA ASN A 28 -2.38 -6.03 9.65
C ASN A 28 -2.78 -6.29 11.12
N THR A 29 -1.89 -5.97 12.07
CA THR A 29 -2.21 -6.11 13.50
C THR A 29 -3.41 -5.26 13.86
N VAL A 30 -4.43 -5.87 14.46
CA VAL A 30 -5.61 -5.17 15.00
C VAL A 30 -5.56 -5.21 16.52
N LEU A 31 -5.77 -4.08 17.20
CA LEU A 31 -5.78 -3.97 18.66
C LEU A 31 -7.15 -3.49 19.16
N GLY A 32 -7.89 -4.37 19.85
CA GLY A 32 -9.20 -4.03 20.43
C GLY A 32 -9.13 -3.38 21.81
N GLY A 33 -8.01 -3.56 22.53
CA GLY A 33 -7.84 -3.07 23.89
C GLY A 33 -8.10 -4.13 24.97
N LEU A 34 -8.24 -3.69 26.22
CA LEU A 34 -8.38 -4.56 27.39
C LEU A 34 -9.83 -4.94 27.64
N PHE A 35 -10.04 -6.16 28.13
CA PHE A 35 -11.33 -6.60 28.64
C PHE A 35 -11.13 -7.67 29.73
N LEU A 36 -12.15 -7.87 30.55
CA LEU A 36 -12.16 -8.92 31.56
C LEU A 36 -13.07 -10.06 31.11
N SER A 37 -12.74 -11.28 31.49
CA SER A 37 -13.62 -12.43 31.29
C SER A 37 -13.73 -13.26 32.56
N PHE A 38 -14.94 -13.74 32.83
CA PHE A 38 -15.22 -14.65 33.93
C PHE A 38 -16.35 -15.61 33.54
N ALA A 39 -16.11 -16.91 33.73
CA ALA A 39 -16.95 -17.95 33.16
C ALA A 39 -17.16 -17.72 31.65
N ASN A 40 -18.42 -17.54 31.21
CA ASN A 40 -18.77 -17.25 29.82
C ASN A 40 -19.12 -15.78 29.57
N GLU A 41 -18.90 -14.90 30.55
CA GLU A 41 -19.20 -13.47 30.44
C GLU A 41 -17.92 -12.68 30.16
N THR A 42 -18.03 -11.69 29.28
CA THR A 42 -16.99 -10.70 29.01
C THR A 42 -17.46 -9.33 29.48
N VAL A 43 -16.55 -8.60 30.12
CA VAL A 43 -16.80 -7.26 30.64
C VAL A 43 -15.82 -6.30 29.96
N MET A 44 -16.38 -5.36 29.20
CA MET A 44 -15.62 -4.30 28.54
C MET A 44 -15.43 -3.10 29.49
N PRO A 45 -14.35 -2.33 29.34
CA PRO A 45 -14.19 -1.09 30.08
C PRO A 45 -15.21 -0.06 29.61
N ASP A 46 -15.66 0.82 30.51
CA ASP A 46 -16.49 1.98 30.16
C ASP A 46 -15.71 2.98 29.27
N ARG A 47 -14.41 3.13 29.56
CA ARG A 47 -13.49 3.95 28.78
C ARG A 47 -12.17 3.23 28.54
N SER A 48 -11.71 3.25 27.28
CA SER A 48 -10.38 2.81 26.87
C SER A 48 -9.55 4.01 26.43
N VAL A 49 -8.28 4.05 26.84
CA VAL A 49 -7.30 5.03 26.35
C VAL A 49 -6.07 4.27 25.85
N ILE A 50 -5.65 4.52 24.62
CA ILE A 50 -4.49 3.89 24.00
C ILE A 50 -3.53 4.98 23.53
N ASP A 51 -2.39 5.09 24.20
CA ASP A 51 -1.29 5.96 23.78
C ASP A 51 -0.21 5.10 23.10
N GLY A 52 0.13 5.41 21.85
CA GLY A 52 1.07 4.65 21.04
C GLY A 52 2.23 5.48 20.49
N ASN A 53 3.46 5.02 20.70
CA ASN A 53 4.64 5.53 20.02
C ASN A 53 5.20 4.45 19.08
N ILE A 54 5.09 4.69 17.78
CA ILE A 54 5.46 3.77 16.71
C ILE A 54 6.81 4.18 16.14
N THR A 55 7.80 3.32 16.29
CA THR A 55 9.06 3.46 15.58
C THR A 55 9.01 2.58 14.33
N ALA A 56 9.01 3.21 13.16
CA ALA A 56 9.04 2.57 11.86
C ALA A 56 10.45 2.58 11.28
N GLU A 57 10.84 1.47 10.65
CA GLU A 57 12.09 1.31 9.93
C GLU A 57 11.90 0.50 8.64
N VAL A 58 12.64 0.86 7.60
CA VAL A 58 12.62 0.10 6.36
C VAL A 58 13.70 -0.97 6.42
N ARG A 59 13.30 -2.23 6.31
CA ARG A 59 14.24 -3.33 6.11
C ARG A 59 14.12 -3.89 4.71
N GLN A 60 15.16 -4.61 4.28
CA GLN A 60 15.25 -5.18 2.94
C GLN A 60 15.37 -6.70 3.00
N LYS A 61 14.65 -7.37 2.10
CA LYS A 61 14.86 -8.78 1.80
C LYS A 61 14.99 -8.94 0.29
N GLY A 62 16.20 -9.24 -0.18
CA GLY A 62 16.53 -9.13 -1.59
C GLY A 62 16.32 -7.69 -2.08
N ILE A 63 15.47 -7.51 -3.08
CA ILE A 63 15.10 -6.21 -3.66
C ILE A 63 13.86 -5.58 -2.99
N PHE A 64 13.16 -6.31 -2.12
CA PHE A 64 11.92 -5.84 -1.53
C PHE A 64 12.19 -5.01 -0.27
N LYS A 65 11.71 -3.76 -0.29
CA LYS A 65 11.67 -2.88 0.87
C LYS A 65 10.36 -3.09 1.60
N ILE A 66 10.45 -3.26 2.92
CA ILE A 66 9.30 -3.55 3.77
C ILE A 66 9.37 -2.62 4.98
N PRO A 67 8.32 -1.85 5.25
CA PRO A 67 8.21 -1.06 6.47
C PRO A 67 7.87 -1.98 7.65
N PHE A 68 8.81 -2.09 8.58
CA PHE A 68 8.62 -2.73 9.87
C PHE A 68 8.31 -1.67 10.91
N TYR A 69 7.54 -2.04 11.92
CA TYR A 69 7.33 -1.18 13.06
C TYR A 69 7.46 -1.90 14.39
N THR A 70 7.79 -1.12 15.41
CA THR A 70 7.61 -1.45 16.82
C THR A 70 6.74 -0.36 17.45
N ALA A 71 5.55 -0.74 17.92
CA ALA A 71 4.62 0.11 18.62
C ALA A 71 4.76 -0.11 20.13
N ASN A 72 5.23 0.91 20.85
CA ASN A 72 5.17 0.93 22.31
C ASN A 72 3.84 1.55 22.73
N LEU A 73 3.00 0.75 23.37
CA LEU A 73 1.62 1.07 23.70
C LEU A 73 1.44 1.16 25.21
N ILE A 74 0.67 2.15 25.65
CA ILE A 74 0.10 2.23 27.00
C ILE A 74 -1.41 2.12 26.83
N ILE A 75 -1.98 1.00 27.28
CA ILE A 75 -3.39 0.66 27.12
C ILE A 75 -4.03 0.75 28.48
N LYS A 76 -5.02 1.62 28.64
CA LYS A 76 -5.75 1.84 29.89
C LYS A 76 -7.21 1.49 29.73
N GLY A 77 -7.74 0.69 30.64
CA GLY A 77 -9.17 0.38 30.76
C GLY A 77 -9.71 0.88 32.09
N SER A 78 -10.76 1.70 32.06
CA SER A 78 -11.50 2.14 33.25
C SER A 78 -12.81 1.36 33.37
N PHE A 79 -13.04 0.78 34.55
CA PHE A 79 -14.22 -0.01 34.91
C PHE A 79 -14.92 0.68 36.08
N ASN A 80 -16.10 1.24 35.83
CA ASN A 80 -16.90 1.98 36.80
C ASN A 80 -18.05 1.10 37.28
N ASN A 81 -18.25 1.01 38.60
CA ASN A 81 -19.36 0.30 39.21
C ASN A 81 -19.55 -1.15 38.70
N THR A 82 -18.46 -1.79 38.24
CA THR A 82 -18.53 -3.17 37.73
C THR A 82 -18.88 -4.12 38.88
N PRO A 83 -19.93 -4.95 38.75
CA PRO A 83 -20.30 -5.91 39.77
C PRO A 83 -19.28 -7.05 39.79
N TRP A 84 -18.21 -6.87 40.56
CA TRP A 84 -17.17 -7.87 40.76
C TRP A 84 -17.79 -9.13 41.38
N ARG A 85 -17.80 -10.23 40.62
CA ARG A 85 -18.25 -11.54 41.12
C ARG A 85 -17.12 -12.24 41.88
N GLU A 86 -17.50 -13.02 42.89
CA GLU A 86 -16.54 -13.87 43.60
C GLU A 86 -15.80 -14.81 42.65
N GLY A 87 -14.49 -14.97 42.87
CA GLY A 87 -13.61 -15.78 42.04
C GLY A 87 -12.54 -14.98 41.30
N LYS A 88 -11.86 -15.67 40.37
CA LYS A 88 -10.76 -15.11 39.59
C LYS A 88 -11.28 -14.56 38.26
N GLN A 89 -11.09 -13.27 38.05
CA GLN A 89 -11.36 -12.58 36.79
C GLN A 89 -10.10 -12.64 35.92
N THR A 90 -10.26 -13.01 34.65
CA THR A 90 -9.15 -13.06 33.70
C THR A 90 -9.03 -11.71 32.99
N LEU A 91 -7.87 -11.07 33.08
CA LEU A 91 -7.55 -9.91 32.25
C LEU A 91 -7.07 -10.38 30.88
N ASN A 92 -7.68 -9.85 29.83
CA ASN A 92 -7.34 -10.16 28.46
C ASN A 92 -7.02 -8.89 27.67
N LEU A 93 -6.21 -9.06 26.63
CA LEU A 93 -5.94 -8.09 25.59
C LEU A 93 -6.45 -8.63 24.26
N SER A 94 -7.32 -7.90 23.59
CA SER A 94 -7.77 -8.23 22.24
C SER A 94 -6.73 -7.80 21.22
N ILE A 95 -6.18 -8.78 20.49
CA ILE A 95 -5.20 -8.55 19.43
C ILE A 95 -5.26 -9.67 18.37
N PHE A 96 -5.05 -9.29 17.11
CA PHE A 96 -5.19 -10.16 15.93
C PHE A 96 -3.97 -10.06 15.04
N ASN A 97 -3.79 -11.11 14.23
CA ASN A 97 -2.78 -11.17 13.18
C ASN A 97 -1.41 -10.72 13.73
N ASN A 98 -1.13 -11.10 14.98
CA ASN A 98 0.07 -10.70 15.68
C ASN A 98 0.57 -11.84 16.57
N ASN A 99 1.87 -12.09 16.47
CA ASN A 99 2.57 -13.10 17.24
C ASN A 99 3.76 -12.53 18.04
N SER A 100 3.90 -11.21 18.10
CA SER A 100 5.01 -10.51 18.78
C SER A 100 4.48 -9.41 19.68
N VAL A 101 3.91 -9.85 20.81
CA VAL A 101 3.45 -8.99 21.89
C VAL A 101 4.31 -9.24 23.12
N GLU A 102 4.90 -8.19 23.65
CA GLU A 102 5.64 -8.21 24.91
C GLU A 102 4.93 -7.29 25.91
N ILE A 103 4.50 -7.83 27.05
CA ILE A 103 3.96 -7.02 28.14
C ILE A 103 5.12 -6.60 29.04
N LYS A 104 5.32 -5.30 29.21
CA LYS A 104 6.38 -4.73 30.06
C LYS A 104 5.95 -4.68 31.53
N TYR A 105 4.73 -4.21 31.78
CA TYR A 105 4.14 -4.17 33.11
C TYR A 105 2.62 -4.14 33.03
N VAL A 106 1.99 -4.54 34.13
CA VAL A 106 0.56 -4.40 34.37
C VAL A 106 0.38 -3.69 35.69
N ARG A 107 -0.46 -2.65 35.70
CA ARG A 107 -0.83 -1.92 36.91
C ARG A 107 -2.34 -1.95 37.10
N ILE A 108 -2.77 -2.24 38.31
CA ILE A 108 -4.16 -2.15 38.74
C ILE A 108 -4.20 -1.08 39.81
N ASN A 109 -4.97 -0.01 39.56
CA ASN A 109 -5.08 1.16 40.41
C ASN A 109 -3.72 1.79 40.77
N GLY A 110 -2.80 1.82 39.80
CA GLY A 110 -1.45 2.35 39.95
C GLY A 110 -0.43 1.37 40.56
N ALA A 111 -0.87 0.31 41.24
CA ALA A 111 0.03 -0.71 41.79
C ALA A 111 0.41 -1.76 40.74
N GLU A 112 1.70 -2.05 40.62
CA GLU A 112 2.20 -3.08 39.71
C GLU A 112 1.83 -4.47 40.21
N VAL A 113 1.36 -5.33 39.30
CA VAL A 113 0.88 -6.68 39.61
C VAL A 113 1.59 -7.71 38.74
N PRO A 114 1.81 -8.93 39.26
CA PRO A 114 2.37 -10.02 38.47
C PRO A 114 1.41 -10.38 37.34
N PHE A 115 1.96 -10.66 36.17
CA PHE A 115 1.22 -11.03 34.97
C PHE A 115 1.81 -12.28 34.33
N THR A 116 1.01 -12.92 33.49
CA THR A 116 1.36 -14.08 32.67
C THR A 116 0.79 -13.86 31.28
N LEU A 117 1.61 -13.90 30.23
CA LEU A 117 1.12 -13.76 28.86
C LEU A 117 0.93 -15.14 28.21
N LYS A 118 -0.28 -15.46 27.78
CA LYS A 118 -0.58 -16.68 27.02
C LYS A 118 -1.73 -16.46 26.05
N SER A 119 -1.79 -17.26 24.99
CA SER A 119 -2.97 -17.30 24.11
C SER A 119 -4.21 -17.72 24.90
N ASN A 120 -5.36 -17.10 24.61
CA ASN A 120 -6.63 -17.47 25.19
C ASN A 120 -7.32 -18.55 24.34
N ASN A 121 -7.50 -19.75 24.89
CA ASN A 121 -8.08 -20.88 24.17
C ASN A 121 -9.62 -20.81 24.06
N SER A 122 -10.27 -19.98 24.88
CA SER A 122 -11.73 -19.88 24.94
C SER A 122 -12.28 -18.68 24.19
N ILE A 123 -11.46 -17.64 24.02
CA ILE A 123 -11.83 -16.39 23.37
C ILE A 123 -10.87 -16.19 22.18
N PRO A 124 -11.35 -16.33 20.94
CA PRO A 124 -10.54 -16.06 19.76
C PRO A 124 -9.92 -14.67 19.79
N ASN A 125 -8.71 -14.55 19.26
CA ASN A 125 -8.02 -13.26 19.08
C ASN A 125 -7.84 -12.46 20.40
N ALA A 126 -7.58 -13.20 21.48
CA ALA A 126 -7.29 -12.64 22.78
C ALA A 126 -6.05 -13.27 23.41
N LEU A 127 -5.26 -12.44 24.08
CA LEU A 127 -4.18 -12.87 24.95
C LEU A 127 -4.62 -12.73 26.40
N THR A 128 -4.50 -13.78 27.19
CA THR A 128 -4.65 -13.71 28.64
C THR A 128 -3.40 -13.11 29.25
N ILE A 129 -3.56 -12.04 30.03
CA ILE A 129 -2.50 -11.32 30.75
C ILE A 129 -2.39 -11.77 32.21
N GLY A 130 -3.47 -12.27 32.82
CA GLY A 130 -3.41 -12.74 34.19
C GLY A 130 -4.77 -13.00 34.79
N ASN A 131 -4.79 -13.67 35.94
CA ASN A 131 -5.99 -13.97 36.70
C ASN A 131 -5.92 -13.23 38.04
N TYR A 132 -6.88 -12.34 38.29
CA TYR A 132 -6.91 -11.50 39.48
C TYR A 132 -8.18 -11.76 40.28
N THR A 133 -8.05 -11.78 41.61
CA THR A 133 -9.22 -11.92 42.48
C THR A 133 -10.04 -10.64 42.48
N ALA A 134 -11.34 -10.78 42.71
CA ALA A 134 -12.25 -9.65 42.88
C ALA A 134 -11.70 -8.62 43.89
N ASP A 135 -11.11 -9.04 45.00
CA ASP A 135 -10.57 -8.11 46.02
C ASP A 135 -9.45 -7.21 45.51
N ARG A 136 -8.62 -7.68 44.58
CA ARG A 136 -7.58 -6.84 43.95
C ARG A 136 -8.14 -5.87 42.94
N LEU A 137 -9.23 -6.24 42.28
CA LEU A 137 -9.89 -5.43 41.27
C LEU A 137 -10.87 -4.44 41.90
N LYS A 138 -11.46 -4.80 43.04
CA LYS A 138 -12.48 -4.03 43.71
C LYS A 138 -11.87 -2.80 44.37
N THR A 139 -12.34 -1.65 43.92
CA THR A 139 -12.14 -0.37 44.60
C THR A 139 -13.49 0.30 44.76
N ASN A 140 -13.63 1.21 45.73
CA ASN A 140 -14.85 2.00 45.87
C ASN A 140 -14.98 2.93 44.65
N GLY A 141 -15.77 2.51 43.65
CA GLY A 141 -16.19 3.32 42.51
C GLY A 141 -15.52 2.94 41.18
N LYS A 142 -14.21 3.17 41.03
CA LYS A 142 -13.49 3.08 39.74
C LYS A 142 -12.24 2.23 39.83
N THR A 143 -12.20 1.16 39.04
CA THR A 143 -11.00 0.34 38.83
C THR A 143 -10.32 0.75 37.53
N GLU A 144 -9.03 1.06 37.62
CA GLU A 144 -8.21 1.42 36.46
C GLU A 144 -7.13 0.37 36.23
N ILE A 145 -7.11 -0.22 35.04
CA ILE A 145 -6.10 -1.20 34.63
C ILE A 145 -5.26 -0.55 33.54
N THR A 146 -3.93 -0.54 33.73
CA THR A 146 -2.96 -0.08 32.74
C THR A 146 -2.07 -1.24 32.34
N VAL A 147 -1.92 -1.46 31.04
CA VAL A 147 -1.01 -2.43 30.46
C VAL A 147 -0.05 -1.70 29.54
N SER A 148 1.25 -1.87 29.77
CA SER A 148 2.27 -1.40 28.83
C SER A 148 2.73 -2.57 27.99
N ALA A 149 2.61 -2.43 26.67
CA ALA A 149 2.96 -3.47 25.70
C ALA A 149 3.90 -2.92 24.63
N ALA A 150 4.81 -3.75 24.14
CA ALA A 150 5.48 -3.55 22.87
C ALA A 150 4.92 -4.55 21.86
N VAL A 151 4.47 -4.03 20.71
CA VAL A 151 3.91 -4.81 19.62
C VAL A 151 4.75 -4.58 18.39
N LYS A 152 5.24 -5.65 17.78
CA LYS A 152 5.95 -5.60 16.50
C LYS A 152 5.01 -6.02 15.39
N GLY A 153 5.17 -5.47 14.20
CA GLY A 153 4.37 -5.84 13.04
C GLY A 153 4.89 -5.22 11.75
N ILE A 154 4.19 -5.52 10.66
CA ILE A 154 4.43 -4.92 9.35
C ILE A 154 3.12 -4.37 8.74
N ASP A 155 3.27 -3.48 7.76
CA ASP A 155 2.20 -2.83 6.99
C ASP A 155 1.25 -1.96 7.83
N LYS A 156 0.32 -2.55 8.60
CA LYS A 156 -0.72 -1.79 9.30
C LYS A 156 -0.73 -2.05 10.80
N LEU A 157 -1.01 -0.97 11.54
CA LEU A 157 -1.48 -1.02 12.91
C LEU A 157 -2.90 -0.46 12.94
N MET A 158 -3.84 -1.33 13.23
CA MET A 158 -5.26 -1.06 13.26
C MET A 158 -5.76 -1.18 14.71
N PHE A 159 -6.86 -0.52 14.99
CA PHE A 159 -7.54 -0.48 16.27
C PHE A 159 -9.00 -0.84 16.08
N GLN A 160 -9.60 -1.35 17.15
CA GLN A 160 -11.02 -1.63 17.19
C GLN A 160 -11.59 -1.14 18.51
N GLN A 161 -12.81 -0.58 18.45
CA GLN A 161 -13.47 -0.07 19.64
C GLN A 161 -14.17 -1.20 20.39
N LEU A 162 -13.63 -1.57 21.56
CA LEU A 162 -14.30 -2.47 22.51
C LEU A 162 -15.09 -1.74 23.61
N SER A 163 -14.66 -0.53 23.98
CA SER A 163 -15.27 0.28 25.03
C SER A 163 -16.31 1.25 24.50
N GLY A 164 -17.26 1.65 25.38
CA GLY A 164 -18.26 2.66 25.04
C GLY A 164 -17.62 3.99 24.61
N LYS A 165 -16.56 4.41 25.32
CA LYS A 165 -15.69 5.53 24.94
C LYS A 165 -14.26 5.05 24.70
N THR A 166 -13.65 5.46 23.59
CA THR A 166 -12.27 5.09 23.26
C THR A 166 -11.50 6.29 22.73
N ASP A 167 -10.38 6.60 23.38
CA ASP A 167 -9.44 7.63 22.94
C ASP A 167 -8.13 6.96 22.52
N ILE A 168 -7.70 7.21 21.29
CA ILE A 168 -6.45 6.66 20.74
C ILE A 168 -5.57 7.82 20.28
N ALA A 169 -4.34 7.88 20.77
CA ALA A 169 -3.34 8.83 20.33
C ALA A 169 -2.09 8.07 19.86
N VAL A 170 -1.69 8.31 18.62
CA VAL A 170 -0.54 7.65 18.00
C VAL A 170 0.45 8.69 17.49
N LYS A 171 1.73 8.47 17.76
CA LYS A 171 2.86 9.20 17.19
C LYS A 171 3.81 8.25 16.49
N SER A 172 4.40 8.66 15.38
CA SER A 172 5.46 7.91 14.70
C SER A 172 6.51 8.80 14.05
N ASN A 173 7.69 8.24 13.78
CA ASN A 173 8.74 8.83 12.94
C ASN A 173 8.50 8.60 11.42
N TRP A 174 7.42 7.93 11.03
CA TRP A 174 7.10 7.66 9.63
C TRP A 174 6.52 8.91 8.94
N THR A 175 7.05 9.29 7.78
CA THR A 175 6.69 10.54 7.09
C THR A 175 5.48 10.43 6.17
N ASP A 176 5.15 9.21 5.73
CA ASP A 176 4.13 8.99 4.70
C ASP A 176 3.04 8.00 5.19
N PRO A 177 2.27 8.34 6.24
CA PRO A 177 1.21 7.48 6.75
C PRO A 177 -0.01 7.48 5.82
N ALA A 178 -0.62 6.31 5.64
CA ALA A 178 -1.94 6.16 5.05
C ALA A 178 -2.96 5.85 6.15
N PHE A 179 -3.77 6.84 6.53
CA PHE A 179 -4.89 6.62 7.46
C PHE A 179 -6.04 5.88 6.75
N THR A 180 -6.51 4.78 7.33
CA THR A 180 -7.42 3.85 6.66
C THR A 180 -8.38 3.15 7.63
N GLY A 181 -9.33 2.41 7.08
CA GLY A 181 -10.37 1.67 7.79
C GLY A 181 -11.68 2.44 7.93
N SER A 182 -12.53 2.02 8.86
CA SER A 182 -13.90 2.52 9.01
C SER A 182 -13.98 3.99 9.44
N ILE A 183 -12.93 4.51 10.10
CA ILE A 183 -12.88 5.86 10.68
C ILE A 183 -11.52 6.52 10.50
N LEU A 184 -11.54 7.75 10.01
CA LEU A 184 -10.34 8.59 9.92
C LEU A 184 -10.08 9.34 11.25
N PRO A 185 -8.82 9.69 11.57
CA PRO A 185 -8.49 10.41 12.79
C PRO A 185 -9.21 11.76 12.86
N SER A 186 -9.70 12.12 14.05
CA SER A 186 -10.35 13.40 14.33
C SER A 186 -9.36 14.57 14.26
N ALA A 187 -8.08 14.30 14.57
CA ALA A 187 -6.99 15.24 14.39
C ALA A 187 -5.73 14.53 13.90
N ARG A 188 -5.02 15.12 12.93
CA ARG A 188 -3.75 14.59 12.41
C ARG A 188 -2.79 15.70 12.01
N THR A 189 -1.50 15.47 12.21
CA THR A 189 -0.40 16.29 11.68
C THR A 189 0.64 15.36 11.06
N VAL A 190 1.08 15.67 9.84
CA VAL A 190 2.13 14.93 9.12
C VAL A 190 3.18 15.93 8.70
N ASP A 191 4.44 15.67 9.03
CA ASP A 191 5.58 16.51 8.68
C ASP A 191 6.79 15.65 8.27
N HIS A 192 7.92 16.30 7.98
CA HIS A 192 9.15 15.64 7.54
C HIS A 192 9.85 14.81 8.63
N THR A 193 9.40 14.91 9.89
CA THR A 193 9.92 14.14 11.03
C THR A 193 9.00 12.99 11.43
N GLY A 194 7.75 12.99 10.98
CA GLY A 194 6.81 11.90 11.21
C GLY A 194 5.34 12.32 11.21
N PHE A 195 4.53 11.62 12.00
CA PHE A 195 3.11 11.95 12.17
C PHE A 195 2.61 11.83 13.60
N ASN A 196 1.55 12.59 13.91
CA ASN A 196 0.69 12.40 15.06
C ASN A 196 -0.76 12.26 14.59
N ALA A 197 -1.52 11.35 15.20
CA ALA A 197 -2.92 11.13 14.91
C ALA A 197 -3.71 10.85 16.20
N LYS A 198 -4.95 11.32 16.25
CA LYS A 198 -5.88 11.09 17.35
C LYS A 198 -7.23 10.61 16.82
N TRP A 199 -7.81 9.63 17.52
CA TRP A 199 -9.18 9.18 17.34
C TRP A 199 -9.91 9.31 18.66
N GLU A 200 -11.08 9.92 18.64
CA GLU A 200 -11.96 10.08 19.80
C GLU A 200 -13.32 9.48 19.45
N LEU A 201 -13.68 8.38 20.09
CA LEU A 201 -14.87 7.60 19.79
C LEU A 201 -15.80 7.63 20.99
N THR A 202 -17.00 8.20 20.81
CA THR A 202 -17.98 8.39 21.89
C THR A 202 -19.21 7.49 21.77
N THR A 203 -19.40 6.85 20.61
CA THR A 203 -20.54 5.98 20.31
C THR A 203 -20.00 4.65 19.82
N MET A 204 -20.51 3.53 20.34
CA MET A 204 -20.10 2.21 19.85
C MET A 204 -20.47 2.05 18.38
N LEU A 205 -19.50 1.62 17.57
CA LEU A 205 -19.68 1.36 16.15
C LEU A 205 -20.50 0.08 15.88
N ASN A 206 -20.46 -0.86 16.83
CA ASN A 206 -21.13 -2.14 16.69
C ASN A 206 -22.64 -2.02 16.98
N LYS A 207 -23.46 -2.00 15.91
CA LYS A 207 -24.93 -2.04 15.97
C LYS A 207 -25.50 -3.46 16.14
N SER A 208 -24.66 -4.49 16.07
CA SER A 208 -25.09 -5.88 16.23
C SER A 208 -25.06 -6.26 17.72
N GLY A 209 -26.19 -6.06 18.41
CA GLY A 209 -26.40 -6.43 19.82
C GLY A 209 -26.34 -7.93 20.14
N LYS A 210 -25.52 -8.71 19.45
CA LYS A 210 -25.23 -10.11 19.74
C LYS A 210 -23.79 -10.25 20.21
N SER A 211 -23.65 -10.22 21.53
CA SER A 211 -22.51 -10.74 22.28
C SER A 211 -22.20 -12.17 21.84
N HIS A 212 -21.17 -12.37 21.02
CA HIS A 212 -20.29 -13.56 20.95
C HIS A 212 -19.35 -13.53 19.74
N HIS A 213 -19.67 -12.77 18.68
CA HIS A 213 -18.67 -12.43 17.66
C HIS A 213 -17.95 -11.17 18.11
N LEU A 214 -17.02 -11.42 19.02
CA LEU A 214 -15.82 -10.62 19.08
C LEU A 214 -15.21 -10.66 17.65
N LEU A 215 -15.56 -9.63 16.87
CA LEU A 215 -14.67 -8.90 15.96
C LEU A 215 -14.64 -9.38 14.49
N SER A 216 -15.00 -8.48 13.56
CA SER A 216 -14.70 -8.54 12.12
C SER A 216 -13.65 -7.47 11.79
N GLU A 217 -12.73 -7.76 10.85
CA GLU A 217 -11.73 -6.77 10.36
C GLU A 217 -12.38 -5.51 9.78
N GLU A 218 -13.64 -5.62 9.33
CA GLU A 218 -14.40 -4.54 8.68
C GLU A 218 -14.63 -3.32 9.58
N ASP A 219 -14.68 -3.51 10.90
CA ASP A 219 -14.89 -2.41 11.87
C ASP A 219 -13.57 -1.81 12.39
N SER A 220 -12.43 -2.23 11.84
CA SER A 220 -11.12 -1.73 12.25
C SER A 220 -10.74 -0.41 11.56
N PHE A 221 -9.96 0.41 12.26
CA PHE A 221 -9.45 1.68 11.75
C PHE A 221 -8.04 1.93 12.26
N GLY A 222 -7.22 2.69 11.53
CA GLY A 222 -5.87 2.98 12.00
C GLY A 222 -4.97 3.55 10.92
N VAL A 223 -3.72 3.11 10.94
CA VAL A 223 -2.67 3.62 10.08
C VAL A 223 -1.94 2.49 9.37
N SER A 224 -1.80 2.65 8.07
CA SER A 224 -0.91 1.87 7.23
C SER A 224 0.38 2.65 7.02
N LEU A 225 1.50 1.96 7.21
CA LEU A 225 2.86 2.42 6.92
C LEU A 225 3.29 2.01 5.51
N PHE A 226 2.33 1.59 4.68
CA PHE A 226 2.55 1.10 3.33
C PHE A 226 3.30 2.13 2.47
N MET A 227 4.21 1.64 1.64
CA MET A 227 4.97 2.48 0.71
C MET A 227 4.10 2.84 -0.50
N PRO A 228 3.80 4.13 -0.73
CA PRO A 228 2.79 4.56 -1.71
C PRO A 228 3.14 4.30 -3.19
N VAL A 229 4.36 3.84 -3.49
CA VAL A 229 4.78 3.58 -4.87
C VAL A 229 5.17 2.12 -5.04
N ASN A 230 4.17 1.26 -5.26
CA ASN A 230 4.45 -0.07 -5.76
C ASN A 230 4.90 0.05 -7.23
N VAL A 231 6.21 0.01 -7.43
CA VAL A 231 6.90 0.01 -8.72
C VAL A 231 6.29 -1.01 -9.70
N TYR A 232 5.83 -2.15 -9.20
CA TYR A 232 5.18 -3.17 -10.02
C TYR A 232 3.80 -2.76 -10.51
N SER A 233 3.05 -1.96 -9.72
CA SER A 233 1.76 -1.41 -10.15
C SER A 233 1.92 -0.34 -11.24
N LEU A 234 2.96 0.50 -11.15
CA LEU A 234 3.29 1.45 -12.21
C LEU A 234 3.75 0.74 -13.49
N THR A 235 4.56 -0.32 -13.35
CA THR A 235 5.00 -1.13 -14.49
C THR A 235 3.81 -1.84 -15.15
N ASP A 236 2.88 -2.40 -14.37
CA ASP A 236 1.63 -3.00 -14.85
C ASP A 236 0.81 -2.02 -15.69
N ARG A 237 0.63 -0.79 -15.20
CA ARG A 237 -0.03 0.28 -15.97
C ARG A 237 0.71 0.59 -17.26
N SER A 238 2.04 0.66 -17.23
CA SER A 238 2.83 0.91 -18.44
C SER A 238 2.62 -0.15 -19.52
N ILE A 239 2.52 -1.43 -19.13
CA ILE A 239 2.29 -2.54 -20.05
C ILE A 239 0.89 -2.46 -20.68
N LYS A 240 -0.14 -2.05 -19.93
CA LYS A 240 -1.48 -1.82 -20.47
C LYS A 240 -1.50 -0.75 -21.57
N TYR A 241 -0.64 0.26 -21.46
CA TYR A 241 -0.46 1.28 -22.50
C TYR A 241 0.48 0.86 -23.64
N ALA A 242 1.12 -0.32 -23.56
CA ALA A 242 2.11 -0.74 -24.54
C ALA A 242 1.54 -0.87 -25.96
N ILE A 243 0.30 -1.37 -26.10
CA ILE A 243 -0.32 -1.54 -27.41
C ILE A 243 -0.54 -0.20 -28.12
N LEU A 244 -0.98 0.82 -27.37
CA LEU A 244 -1.13 2.18 -27.86
C LEU A 244 0.21 2.74 -28.35
N PHE A 245 1.24 2.55 -27.53
CA PHE A 245 2.58 3.07 -27.78
C PHE A 245 3.23 2.44 -29.02
N ILE A 246 3.12 1.12 -29.14
CA ILE A 246 3.61 0.36 -30.31
C ILE A 246 2.83 0.78 -31.55
N GLY A 247 1.50 0.86 -31.46
CA GLY A 247 0.63 1.29 -32.56
C GLY A 247 0.99 2.67 -33.08
N PHE A 248 1.18 3.66 -32.19
CA PHE A 248 1.54 5.02 -32.60
C PHE A 248 2.96 5.13 -33.15
N THR A 249 3.89 4.34 -32.62
CA THR A 249 5.25 4.31 -33.18
C THR A 249 5.24 3.72 -34.58
N PHE A 250 4.53 2.61 -34.81
CA PHE A 250 4.40 2.02 -36.14
C PHE A 250 3.65 2.93 -37.12
N LEU A 251 2.61 3.61 -36.66
CA LEU A 251 1.89 4.60 -37.45
C LEU A 251 2.80 5.77 -37.87
N ALA A 252 3.70 6.21 -36.99
CA ALA A 252 4.71 7.22 -37.33
C ALA A 252 5.61 6.76 -38.48
N PHE A 253 6.17 5.55 -38.37
CA PHE A 253 7.01 4.96 -39.42
C PHE A 253 6.23 4.81 -40.73
N PHE A 254 4.98 4.37 -40.65
CA PHE A 254 4.10 4.21 -41.82
C PHE A 254 3.82 5.54 -42.52
N LEU A 255 3.53 6.61 -41.78
CA LEU A 255 3.34 7.94 -42.38
C LEU A 255 4.63 8.43 -43.04
N PHE A 256 5.81 8.19 -42.44
CA PHE A 256 7.09 8.51 -43.07
C PHE A 256 7.38 7.66 -44.31
N GLU A 257 6.92 6.42 -44.35
CA GLU A 257 7.02 5.55 -45.52
C GLU A 257 6.24 6.15 -46.70
N ILE A 258 4.98 6.50 -46.47
CA ILE A 258 4.09 7.11 -47.48
C ILE A 258 4.63 8.47 -47.95
N PHE A 259 4.87 9.41 -47.03
CA PHE A 259 5.30 10.76 -47.40
C PHE A 259 6.75 10.81 -47.87
N GLY A 260 7.59 9.90 -47.39
CA GLY A 260 9.01 9.85 -47.71
C GLY A 260 9.33 9.09 -48.99
N GLN A 261 8.36 8.38 -49.58
CA GLN A 261 8.52 7.44 -50.70
C GLN A 261 9.67 6.43 -50.45
N LEU A 262 9.82 6.01 -49.20
CA LEU A 262 10.82 5.02 -48.81
C LEU A 262 10.14 3.65 -48.80
N ARG A 263 10.87 2.59 -49.14
CA ARG A 263 10.41 1.21 -48.95
C ARG A 263 11.00 0.68 -47.65
N ILE A 264 10.21 0.64 -46.59
CA ILE A 264 10.66 0.14 -45.27
C ILE A 264 10.37 -1.36 -45.24
N HIS A 265 11.41 -2.17 -45.13
CA HIS A 265 11.23 -3.63 -45.10
C HIS A 265 10.49 -4.05 -43.81
N PRO A 266 9.54 -5.01 -43.85
CA PRO A 266 8.80 -5.46 -42.67
C PRO A 266 9.68 -5.87 -41.47
N PHE A 267 10.87 -6.41 -41.75
CA PHE A 267 11.87 -6.74 -40.73
C PHE A 267 12.30 -5.54 -39.87
N GLN A 268 12.27 -4.32 -40.42
CA GLN A 268 12.64 -3.10 -39.69
C GLN A 268 11.55 -2.73 -38.69
N TYR A 269 10.26 -2.87 -39.05
CA TYR A 269 9.15 -2.73 -38.11
C TYR A 269 9.25 -3.74 -36.97
N LEU A 270 9.64 -4.98 -37.26
CA LEU A 270 9.86 -6.01 -36.24
C LEU A 270 10.95 -5.60 -35.24
N LEU A 271 12.10 -5.12 -35.73
CA LEU A 271 13.20 -4.65 -34.87
C LEU A 271 12.80 -3.45 -34.00
N VAL A 272 12.05 -2.50 -34.54
CA VAL A 272 11.48 -1.39 -33.76
C VAL A 272 10.52 -1.93 -32.70
N GLY A 273 9.67 -2.89 -33.05
CA GLY A 273 8.78 -3.57 -32.11
C GLY A 273 9.55 -4.23 -30.96
N PHE A 274 10.67 -4.90 -31.24
CA PHE A 274 11.54 -5.45 -30.19
C PHE A 274 12.18 -4.37 -29.33
N ALA A 275 12.63 -3.25 -29.90
CA ALA A 275 13.16 -2.13 -29.10
C ALA A 275 12.10 -1.56 -28.13
N LEU A 276 10.84 -1.47 -28.59
CA LEU A 276 9.71 -1.02 -27.78
C LEU A 276 9.34 -2.02 -26.68
N THR A 277 9.46 -3.33 -26.91
CA THR A 277 9.21 -4.32 -25.85
C THR A 277 10.35 -4.37 -24.82
N ILE A 278 11.61 -4.19 -25.26
CA ILE A 278 12.78 -4.11 -24.39
C ILE A 278 12.69 -2.92 -23.42
N PHE A 279 12.10 -1.80 -23.83
CA PHE A 279 11.83 -0.67 -22.92
C PHE A 279 11.15 -1.11 -21.62
N TYR A 280 10.10 -1.95 -21.69
CA TYR A 280 9.37 -2.38 -20.50
C TYR A 280 10.19 -3.33 -19.61
N LEU A 281 11.07 -4.14 -20.22
CA LEU A 281 11.99 -5.00 -19.47
C LEU A 281 13.07 -4.18 -18.75
N LEU A 282 13.63 -3.16 -19.42
CA LEU A 282 14.58 -2.23 -18.82
C LEU A 282 13.93 -1.41 -17.71
N LEU A 283 12.71 -0.92 -17.93
CA LEU A 283 11.95 -0.17 -16.94
C LEU A 283 11.75 -1.01 -15.68
N LEU A 284 11.23 -2.24 -15.82
CA LEU A 284 11.04 -3.17 -14.71
C LEU A 284 12.36 -3.42 -13.98
N SER A 285 13.40 -3.85 -14.70
CA SER A 285 14.70 -4.20 -14.11
C SER A 285 15.34 -3.03 -13.35
N PHE A 286 15.44 -1.85 -13.96
CA PHE A 286 16.04 -0.69 -13.29
C PHE A 286 15.20 -0.21 -12.10
N SER A 287 13.88 -0.27 -12.20
CA SER A 287 12.98 0.13 -11.11
C SER A 287 13.06 -0.74 -9.86
N GLU A 288 13.66 -1.92 -9.94
CA GLU A 288 13.99 -2.74 -8.76
C GLU A 288 15.15 -2.16 -7.93
N PHE A 289 16.03 -1.37 -8.54
CA PHE A 289 17.26 -0.87 -7.90
C PHE A 289 17.27 0.63 -7.66
N MET A 290 16.52 1.41 -8.44
CA MET A 290 16.48 2.88 -8.33
C MET A 290 15.05 3.43 -8.38
N SER A 291 14.89 4.72 -8.09
CA SER A 291 13.57 5.37 -8.13
C SER A 291 12.91 5.21 -9.50
N PHE A 292 11.59 5.06 -9.52
CA PHE A 292 10.81 4.87 -10.74
C PHE A 292 11.09 5.95 -11.80
N ALA A 293 11.21 7.22 -11.38
CA ALA A 293 11.47 8.34 -12.29
C ALA A 293 12.84 8.22 -12.99
N LEU A 294 13.90 7.83 -12.26
CA LEU A 294 15.23 7.63 -12.84
C LEU A 294 15.26 6.42 -13.77
N SER A 295 14.65 5.30 -13.36
CA SER A 295 14.52 4.09 -14.20
C SER A 295 13.81 4.40 -15.51
N TYR A 296 12.73 5.18 -15.44
CA TYR A 296 11.97 5.59 -16.60
C TYR A 296 12.80 6.45 -17.55
N LEU A 297 13.53 7.44 -17.02
CA LEU A 297 14.35 8.35 -17.82
C LEU A 297 15.44 7.57 -18.56
N ILE A 298 16.16 6.69 -17.86
CA ILE A 298 17.25 5.88 -18.44
C ILE A 298 16.68 4.91 -19.50
N ALA A 299 15.61 4.18 -19.18
CA ALA A 299 15.01 3.22 -20.10
C ALA A 299 14.45 3.90 -21.36
N SER A 300 13.70 5.01 -21.20
CA SER A 300 13.15 5.75 -22.33
C SER A 300 14.24 6.38 -23.19
N SER A 301 15.26 6.99 -22.58
CA SER A 301 16.38 7.60 -23.30
C SER A 301 17.21 6.57 -24.07
N ALA A 302 17.45 5.39 -23.49
CA ALA A 302 18.10 4.27 -24.17
C ALA A 302 17.28 3.79 -25.38
N THR A 303 15.96 3.61 -25.23
CA THR A 303 15.09 3.17 -26.33
C THR A 303 14.92 4.23 -27.42
N ILE A 304 14.70 5.49 -27.05
CA ILE A 304 14.63 6.61 -28.00
C ILE A 304 15.94 6.72 -28.76
N GLY A 305 17.09 6.64 -28.07
CA GLY A 305 18.42 6.66 -28.69
C GLY A 305 18.60 5.52 -29.68
N LEU A 306 18.27 4.28 -29.29
CA LEU A 306 18.36 3.09 -30.14
C LEU A 306 17.51 3.23 -31.41
N ILE A 307 16.22 3.58 -31.27
CA ILE A 307 15.30 3.74 -32.40
C ILE A 307 15.73 4.92 -33.29
N THR A 308 16.18 6.04 -32.70
CA THR A 308 16.64 7.21 -33.45
C THR A 308 17.89 6.92 -34.26
N MET A 309 18.90 6.27 -33.66
CA MET A 309 20.13 5.87 -34.36
C MET A 309 19.84 4.89 -35.50
N TYR A 310 18.95 3.93 -35.27
CA TYR A 310 18.51 2.98 -36.29
C TYR A 310 17.76 3.69 -37.43
N SER A 311 16.81 4.57 -37.08
CA SER A 311 16.02 5.36 -38.04
C SER A 311 16.87 6.34 -38.84
N ALA A 312 17.99 6.83 -38.30
CA ALA A 312 18.91 7.71 -39.00
C ALA A 312 19.45 7.07 -40.29
N LYS A 313 19.71 5.76 -40.27
CA LYS A 313 20.19 5.01 -41.43
C LYS A 313 19.07 4.66 -42.40
N ILE A 314 17.87 4.36 -41.90
CA ILE A 314 16.71 3.96 -42.73
C ILE A 314 16.12 5.15 -43.47
N LEU A 315 15.91 6.28 -42.77
CA LEU A 315 15.20 7.43 -43.32
C LEU A 315 16.08 8.31 -44.22
N GLN A 316 17.40 8.08 -44.22
CA GLN A 316 18.44 8.73 -45.05
C GLN A 316 18.45 10.28 -45.02
N ALA A 317 17.67 10.92 -44.14
CA ALA A 317 17.52 12.36 -44.06
C ALA A 317 17.50 12.83 -42.60
N LYS A 318 18.45 13.71 -42.24
CA LYS A 318 18.59 14.23 -40.87
C LYS A 318 17.30 14.86 -40.33
N LYS A 319 16.57 15.62 -41.17
CA LYS A 319 15.29 16.24 -40.77
C LYS A 319 14.26 15.18 -40.33
N ARG A 320 14.09 14.10 -41.11
CA ARG A 320 13.13 13.02 -40.80
C ARG A 320 13.51 12.30 -39.50
N THR A 321 14.80 12.06 -39.29
CA THR A 321 15.33 11.46 -38.05
C THR A 321 15.05 12.32 -36.82
N PHE A 322 15.27 13.64 -36.89
CA PHE A 322 14.98 14.53 -35.76
C PHE A 322 13.46 14.63 -35.48
N THR A 323 12.63 14.64 -36.53
CA THR A 323 11.18 14.59 -36.34
C THR A 323 10.75 13.28 -35.67
N MET A 324 11.32 12.14 -36.06
CA MET A 324 11.06 10.85 -35.42
C MET A 324 11.49 10.84 -33.94
N ALA A 325 12.69 11.34 -33.64
CA ALA A 325 13.18 11.46 -32.27
C ALA A 325 12.27 12.35 -31.41
N GLY A 326 11.85 13.51 -31.94
CA GLY A 326 10.92 14.41 -31.26
C GLY A 326 9.56 13.77 -30.99
N MET A 327 9.02 13.03 -31.97
CA MET A 327 7.77 12.29 -31.79
C MET A 327 7.89 11.22 -30.70
N LEU A 328 8.99 10.47 -30.66
CA LEU A 328 9.24 9.49 -29.59
C LEU A 328 9.38 10.17 -28.23
N VAL A 329 10.09 11.29 -28.12
CA VAL A 329 10.21 12.06 -26.87
C VAL A 329 8.85 12.53 -26.38
N ILE A 330 8.00 13.06 -27.27
CA ILE A 330 6.63 13.47 -26.92
C ILE A 330 5.83 12.25 -26.44
N LEU A 331 5.93 11.13 -27.16
CA LEU A 331 5.19 9.91 -26.84
C LEU A 331 5.60 9.33 -25.49
N TYR A 332 6.90 9.21 -25.21
CA TYR A 332 7.42 8.77 -23.89
C TYR A 332 7.08 9.79 -22.80
N SER A 333 7.21 11.09 -23.04
CA SER A 333 6.81 12.11 -22.04
C SER A 333 5.32 12.01 -21.68
N PHE A 334 4.47 11.80 -22.68
CA PHE A 334 3.05 11.56 -22.48
C PHE A 334 2.78 10.28 -21.68
N LEU A 335 3.47 9.18 -21.97
CA LEU A 335 3.39 7.96 -21.19
C LEU A 335 3.78 8.19 -19.72
N TYR A 336 4.83 8.96 -19.45
CA TYR A 336 5.22 9.29 -18.07
C TYR A 336 4.11 10.04 -17.32
N ILE A 337 3.47 11.03 -17.96
CA ILE A 337 2.34 11.77 -17.39
C ILE A 337 1.18 10.82 -17.09
N LEU A 338 0.84 9.90 -18.01
CA LEU A 338 -0.20 8.89 -17.77
C LEU A 338 0.10 8.00 -16.56
N LEU A 339 1.38 7.66 -16.34
CA LEU A 339 1.77 6.81 -15.21
C LEU A 339 1.70 7.53 -13.85
N GLN A 340 1.90 8.84 -13.84
CA GLN A 340 1.74 9.65 -12.62
C GLN A 340 0.27 9.94 -12.27
N LEU A 341 -0.63 9.95 -13.26
CA LEU A 341 -2.04 10.25 -13.04
C LEU A 341 -2.80 8.99 -12.64
N ASP A 342 -3.08 8.85 -11.34
CA ASP A 342 -3.82 7.70 -10.83
C ASP A 342 -5.30 7.71 -11.27
N GLN A 343 -6.02 8.79 -10.95
CA GLN A 343 -7.48 8.89 -11.15
C GLN A 343 -7.90 9.41 -12.53
N TYR A 344 -7.01 10.11 -13.26
CA TYR A 344 -7.34 10.77 -14.54
C TYR A 344 -6.80 10.03 -15.76
N SER A 345 -6.20 8.85 -15.56
CA SER A 345 -5.56 8.06 -16.62
C SER A 345 -6.50 7.73 -17.79
N LEU A 346 -7.77 7.40 -17.51
CA LEU A 346 -8.76 7.05 -18.53
C LEU A 346 -9.11 8.26 -19.43
N ILE A 347 -9.34 9.43 -18.83
CA ILE A 347 -9.73 10.65 -19.56
C ILE A 347 -8.56 11.12 -20.44
N LEU A 348 -7.36 11.16 -19.87
CA LEU A 348 -6.18 11.64 -20.60
C LEU A 348 -5.79 10.68 -21.72
N GLY A 349 -5.88 9.37 -21.48
CA GLY A 349 -5.62 8.33 -22.47
C GLY A 349 -6.61 8.35 -23.64
N SER A 350 -7.92 8.47 -23.36
CA SER A 350 -8.94 8.53 -24.42
C SER A 350 -8.85 9.81 -25.24
N THR A 351 -8.60 10.95 -24.60
CA THR A 351 -8.42 12.25 -25.27
C THR A 351 -7.19 12.21 -26.19
N ALA A 352 -6.07 11.64 -25.74
CA ALA A 352 -4.88 11.51 -26.57
C ALA A 352 -5.10 10.57 -27.76
N LEU A 353 -5.79 9.43 -27.55
CA LEU A 353 -6.15 8.52 -28.63
C LEU A 353 -7.01 9.22 -29.69
N PHE A 354 -7.98 10.02 -29.25
CA PHE A 354 -8.83 10.82 -30.14
C PHE A 354 -8.02 11.84 -30.94
N ILE A 355 -7.15 12.62 -30.29
CA ILE A 355 -6.30 13.62 -30.96
C ILE A 355 -5.39 12.96 -32.01
N VAL A 356 -4.77 11.83 -31.68
CA VAL A 356 -3.89 11.11 -32.62
C VAL A 356 -4.69 10.58 -33.80
N LEU A 357 -5.85 9.95 -33.56
CA LEU A 357 -6.72 9.47 -34.63
C LEU A 357 -7.17 10.62 -35.54
N ALA A 358 -7.62 11.74 -34.97
CA ALA A 358 -8.03 12.92 -35.72
C ALA A 358 -6.88 13.50 -36.55
N SER A 359 -5.67 13.54 -35.99
CA SER A 359 -4.46 14.00 -36.69
C SER A 359 -4.12 13.10 -37.86
N VAL A 360 -4.23 11.78 -37.69
CA VAL A 360 -3.96 10.80 -38.73
C VAL A 360 -4.96 10.94 -39.85
N MET A 361 -6.27 10.98 -39.54
CA MET A 361 -7.33 11.20 -40.53
C MET A 361 -7.12 12.51 -41.30
N TYR A 362 -6.69 13.58 -40.62
CA TYR A 362 -6.43 14.86 -41.27
C TYR A 362 -5.20 14.82 -42.19
N LEU A 363 -4.10 14.18 -41.76
CA LEU A 363 -2.86 14.11 -42.53
C LEU A 363 -2.98 13.17 -43.73
N THR A 364 -3.73 12.07 -43.61
CA THR A 364 -3.90 11.09 -44.68
C THR A 364 -5.03 11.43 -45.66
N ARG A 365 -5.78 12.52 -45.44
CA ARG A 365 -6.96 12.90 -46.26
C ARG A 365 -6.69 13.05 -47.77
N ASN A 366 -5.45 13.39 -48.13
CA ASN A 366 -5.03 13.63 -49.51
C ASN A 366 -4.16 12.48 -50.08
N VAL A 367 -4.03 11.36 -49.35
CA VAL A 367 -3.25 10.21 -49.80
C VAL A 367 -4.09 9.36 -50.76
N ASN A 368 -3.59 9.17 -51.98
CA ASN A 368 -4.24 8.31 -52.97
C ASN A 368 -3.87 6.83 -52.70
N TRP A 369 -4.75 6.12 -52.00
CA TRP A 369 -4.49 4.73 -51.57
C TRP A 369 -4.41 3.72 -52.72
N TYR A 370 -5.04 4.00 -53.87
CA TYR A 370 -5.09 3.07 -55.00
C TYR A 370 -3.80 3.06 -55.84
N GLU A 371 -3.09 4.18 -55.95
CA GLU A 371 -1.79 4.25 -56.66
C GLU A 371 -0.66 3.48 -55.94
N LEU A 372 -0.81 3.23 -54.64
CA LEU A 372 0.17 2.51 -53.83
C LEU A 372 0.14 0.98 -54.03
N GLN A 373 -0.92 0.42 -54.62
CA GLN A 373 -1.03 -1.02 -54.90
C GLN A 373 -0.34 -1.44 -56.22
N GLU A 374 -0.07 -0.51 -57.14
CA GLU A 374 0.54 -0.80 -58.44
C GLU A 374 2.08 -0.67 -58.44
N ARG A 375 2.70 -0.47 -57.28
CA ARG A 375 4.13 -0.14 -57.11
C ARG A 375 4.86 -1.10 -56.18
#